data_AF-A0A396YNH9-F1
#
_entry.id   AF-A0A396YNH9-F1
#
_cell.length_a   1.000
_cell.length_b   1.000
_cell.length_c   1.000
_cell.angle_alpha   90.00
_cell.angle_beta   90.00
_cell.angle_gamma   90.00
#
_symmetry.space_group_name_H-M   'P 1'
#
loop_
_entity.id
_entity.type
_entity.pdbx_description
1 polymer ?
#
loop_
_entity_poly.entity_id
_entity_poly.type
_entity_poly.pdbx_seq_one_letter_code
_entity_poly.pdbx_strand_id
1 'polypeptide(L)' 'MNAEESRYQIQIIRLQLLSKEISYEKARELATPHLKNLNEIGQRIATKHSRRHYPLTFTGMMR' A
#
# COMPACT_ATOMS: atom_id res chain seq x y z
N MET A 1 0.34 -6.82 11.80
CA MET A 1 0.94 -6.66 10.46
C MET A 1 1.86 -5.45 10.50
N ASN A 2 3.15 -5.67 10.35
CA ASN A 2 4.18 -4.62 10.40
C ASN A 2 4.12 -3.74 9.14
N ALA A 3 4.60 -2.50 9.22
CA ALA A 3 4.68 -1.60 8.08
C ALA A 3 5.58 -2.18 6.97
N GLU A 4 6.71 -2.79 7.34
CA GLU A 4 7.65 -3.40 6.40
C GLU A 4 7.02 -4.59 5.66
N GLU A 5 6.32 -5.46 6.37
CA GLU A 5 5.56 -6.57 5.76
C GLU A 5 4.55 -6.04 4.75
N SER A 6 3.82 -4.99 5.10
CA SER A 6 2.80 -4.39 4.22
C SER A 6 3.43 -3.78 2.97
N ARG A 7 4.61 -3.16 3.10
CA ARG A 7 5.38 -2.64 1.95
C ARG A 7 5.87 -3.77 1.05
N TYR A 8 6.43 -4.82 1.65
CA TYR A 8 6.94 -5.97 0.93
C TYR A 8 5.83 -6.69 0.15
N GLN A 9 4.66 -6.90 0.76
CA GLN A 9 3.52 -7.50 0.07
C GLN A 9 3.04 -6.65 -1.11
N ILE A 10 2.99 -5.32 -0.97
CA ILE A 10 2.64 -4.43 -2.09
C ILE A 10 3.65 -4.55 -3.24
N GLN A 11 4.96 -4.72 -2.95
CA GLN A 11 5.97 -4.95 -3.97
C GLN A 11 5.75 -6.27 -4.71
N ILE A 12 5.43 -7.35 -3.99
CA ILE A 12 5.10 -8.65 -4.62
C ILE A 12 3.88 -8.49 -5.53
N ILE A 13 2.80 -7.89 -5.03
CA ILE A 13 1.57 -7.67 -5.82
C ILE A 13 1.86 -6.84 -7.08
N ARG A 14 2.74 -5.83 -6.97
CA ARG A 14 3.18 -5.04 -8.11
C ARG A 14 3.91 -5.89 -9.14
N LEU A 15 4.83 -6.75 -8.70
CA LEU A 15 5.56 -7.65 -9.60
C LEU A 15 4.60 -8.63 -10.31
N GLN A 16 3.65 -9.21 -9.58
CA GLN A 16 2.64 -10.11 -10.15
C GLN A 16 1.72 -9.41 -11.16
N LEU A 17 1.39 -8.14 -10.90
CA LEU A 17 0.61 -7.33 -11.84
C LEU A 17 1.42 -7.04 -13.12
N LEU A 18 2.71 -6.69 -12.97
CA LEU A 18 3.61 -6.41 -14.09
C LEU A 18 3.92 -7.67 -14.93
N SER A 19 4.03 -8.84 -14.28
CA SER A 19 4.20 -10.12 -14.95
C SER A 19 2.90 -10.67 -15.56
N LYS A 20 1.77 -9.98 -15.36
CA LYS A 20 0.42 -10.39 -15.78
C LYS A 20 -0.06 -11.70 -15.16
N GLU A 21 0.50 -12.11 -14.01
CA GLU A 21 0.02 -13.25 -13.22
C GLU A 21 -1.35 -12.97 -12.59
N ILE A 22 -1.64 -11.70 -12.28
CA ILE A 22 -2.90 -11.26 -11.69
C ILE A 22 -3.50 -10.09 -12.46
N SER A 23 -4.83 -9.99 -12.46
CA SER A 23 -5.54 -8.85 -13.04
C SER A 23 -5.37 -7.59 -12.19
N TYR A 24 -5.62 -6.42 -12.79
CA TYR A 24 -5.62 -5.14 -12.09
C TYR A 24 -6.60 -5.13 -10.90
N GLU A 25 -7.82 -5.64 -11.11
CA GLU A 25 -8.84 -5.75 -10.06
C GLU A 25 -8.35 -6.63 -8.91
N LYS A 26 -7.71 -7.76 -9.24
CA LYS A 26 -7.18 -8.68 -8.23
C LYS A 26 -6.01 -8.08 -7.47
N ALA A 27 -5.10 -7.40 -8.15
CA ALA A 27 -4.02 -6.66 -7.52
C ALA A 27 -4.56 -5.59 -6.57
N ARG A 28 -5.63 -4.88 -6.95
CA ARG A 28 -6.27 -3.86 -6.11
C ARG A 28 -6.89 -4.47 -4.85
N GLU A 29 -7.62 -5.57 -4.97
CA GLU A 29 -8.17 -6.29 -3.82
C GLU A 29 -7.07 -6.70 -2.83
N LEU A 30 -5.99 -7.31 -3.34
CA LEU A 30 -4.88 -7.80 -2.51
C LEU A 30 -4.11 -6.64 -1.85
N ALA A 31 -3.92 -5.52 -2.55
CA ALA A 31 -3.15 -4.40 -2.02
C ALA A 31 -3.94 -3.52 -1.04
N THR A 32 -5.28 -3.51 -1.12
CA THR A 32 -6.16 -2.66 -0.28
C THR A 32 -5.93 -2.81 1.23
N PRO A 33 -5.89 -4.04 1.82
CA PRO A 33 -5.65 -4.18 3.26
C PRO A 33 -4.25 -3.69 3.66
N HIS A 34 -3.23 -3.91 2.83
CA HIS A 34 -1.86 -3.45 3.10
C HIS A 34 -1.75 -1.92 3.02
N LEU A 35 -2.40 -1.30 2.03
CA LEU A 35 -2.47 0.15 1.90
C LEU A 35 -3.18 0.81 3.09
N LYS A 36 -4.30 0.21 3.55
CA LYS A 36 -5.01 0.69 4.72
C LYS A 36 -4.11 0.70 5.95
N ASN A 37 -3.39 -0.39 6.20
CA ASN A 37 -2.45 -0.48 7.32
C ASN A 37 -1.34 0.60 7.23
N LEU A 38 -0.74 0.78 6.05
CA LEU A 38 0.29 1.81 5.85
C LEU A 38 -0.23 3.23 6.05
N ASN A 39 -1.45 3.51 5.60
CA ASN A 39 -2.09 4.82 5.78
C ASN A 39 -2.44 5.08 7.24
N GLU A 40 -2.92 4.06 7.98
CA GLU A 40 -3.17 4.20 9.42
C GLU A 40 -1.89 4.49 10.21
N ILE A 41 -0.80 3.79 9.89
CA ILE A 41 0.52 4.06 10.49
C ILE A 41 1.02 5.46 10.11
N GLY A 42 0.92 5.81 8.84
CA GLY A 42 1.30 7.14 8.34
C GLY A 42 0.49 8.27 8.97
N GLN A 43 -0.80 8.06 9.20
CA GLN A 43 -1.68 9.01 9.89
C GLN A 43 -1.25 9.20 11.33
N ARG A 44 -0.95 8.11 12.06
CA ARG A 44 -0.45 8.19 13.45
C ARG A 44 0.86 8.98 13.54
N ILE A 45 1.78 8.75 12.61
CA ILE A 45 3.06 9.49 12.54
C ILE A 45 2.81 10.95 12.22
N ALA A 46 1.98 11.26 11.21
CA ALA A 46 1.65 12.62 10.83
C ALA A 46 1.02 13.40 11.99
N THR A 47 0.06 12.80 12.69
CA THR A 47 -0.55 13.37 13.90
C THR A 47 0.49 13.60 14.98
N LYS A 48 1.39 12.64 15.25
CA LYS A 48 2.47 12.78 16.25
C LYS A 48 3.38 13.98 15.96
N HIS A 49 3.64 14.27 14.69
CA HIS A 49 4.51 15.36 14.26
C HIS A 49 3.76 16.64 13.87
N SER A 50 2.44 16.73 14.10
CA SER A 50 1.60 17.86 13.68
C SER A 50 1.76 18.20 12.19
N ARG A 51 1.92 17.18 11.34
CA ARG A 51 2.06 17.32 9.88
C ARG A 51 0.80 16.82 9.17
N ARG A 52 0.59 17.32 7.95
CA ARG A 52 -0.46 16.82 7.07
C ARG A 52 -0.13 15.39 6.62
N HIS A 53 -1.07 14.47 6.79
CA HIS A 53 -0.96 13.11 6.25
C HIS A 53 -1.33 13.10 4.77
N TYR A 54 -0.51 12.43 3.96
CA TYR A 54 -0.79 12.16 2.55
C TYR A 54 -0.95 10.64 2.38
N PRO A 55 -2.17 10.16 2.09
CA PRO A 55 -2.42 8.72 2.00
C PRO A 55 -1.82 8.13 0.73
N LEU A 56 -1.24 6.95 0.86
CA LEU A 56 -0.83 6.11 -0.25
C LEU A 56 -2.07 5.58 -0.97
N THR A 57 -2.03 5.62 -2.30
CA THR A 57 -3.08 5.11 -3.18
C THR A 57 -2.56 3.93 -3.98
N PHE A 58 -3.47 3.05 -4.39
CA PHE A 58 -3.12 1.90 -5.22
C PHE A 58 -2.42 2.32 -6.52
N THR A 59 -2.99 3.32 -7.21
CA THR A 59 -2.41 3.86 -8.44
C THR A 59 -1.02 4.47 -8.22
N GLY A 60 -0.80 5.16 -7.10
CA GLY A 60 0.50 5.73 -6.75
C GLY A 60 1.58 4.68 -6.47
N MET A 61 1.20 3.53 -5.91
CA MET A 61 2.15 2.44 -5.59
C MET A 61 2.46 1.53 -6.79
N MET A 62 1.53 1.44 -7.74
CA MET A 62 1.65 0.59 -8.93
C MET A 62 2.28 1.31 -10.14
N ARG A 63 2.49 2.63 -10.05
CA ARG A 63 3.25 3.43 -11.03
C ARG A 63 4.75 3.19 -10.85
#